data_AF-A0A6N7YK43-F1
#
_entry.id   AF-A0A6N7YK43-F1
#
_cell.length_a   1.000
_cell.length_b   1.000
_cell.length_c   1.000
_cell.angle_alpha   90.00
_cell.angle_beta   90.00
_cell.angle_gamma   90.00
#
_symmetry.space_group_name_H-M   'P 1'
#
loop_
_entity.id
_entity.type
_entity.pdbx_description
1 polymer ?
#
loop_
_entity_poly.entity_id
_entity_poly.type
_entity_poly.pdbx_seq_one_letter_code
_entity_poly.pdbx_strand_id
1 'polypeptide(L)'
;MKTRLTKSEFAVMEVLWDEGEELTSAEIIQKSKEREWKDSSIHLIINSLLRKKVVTVAGFKKTTKNYARTFVPVETREQFLVGQIIDDKTTTEDKKGIYSYIIGKESDPELINYIEKLLEERKKELRIKSK
;
A
#
# COMPACT_ATOMS: atom_id res chain seq x y z
N MET A 1 -8.94 9.80 -9.81
CA MET A 1 -7.81 10.18 -8.96
C MET A 1 -7.91 9.35 -7.70
N LYS A 2 -7.06 8.33 -7.57
CA LYS A 2 -6.98 7.51 -6.35
C LYS A 2 -6.73 8.43 -5.15
N THR A 3 -7.27 8.07 -4.00
CA THR A 3 -7.38 9.01 -2.88
C THR A 3 -6.02 9.34 -2.28
N ARG A 4 -5.71 10.64 -2.17
CA ARG A 4 -4.50 11.12 -1.50
C ARG A 4 -4.63 10.94 0.01
N LEU A 5 -3.60 10.37 0.63
CA LEU A 5 -3.51 10.26 2.09
C LEU A 5 -2.83 11.48 2.70
N THR A 6 -3.29 11.90 3.87
CA THR A 6 -2.55 12.83 4.73
C THR A 6 -1.33 12.13 5.32
N LYS A 7 -0.38 12.90 5.88
CA LYS A 7 0.79 12.32 6.58
C LYS A 7 0.37 11.33 7.67
N SER A 8 -0.63 11.69 8.47
CA SER A 8 -1.12 10.84 9.56
C SER A 8 -1.81 9.57 9.06
N GLU A 9 -2.59 9.68 7.97
CA GLU A 9 -3.19 8.52 7.33
C GLU A 9 -2.14 7.58 6.73
N PHE A 10 -1.11 8.14 6.10
CA PHE A 10 -0.02 7.36 5.52
C PHE A 10 0.77 6.61 6.59
N ALA A 11 1.10 7.27 7.70
CA ALA A 11 1.83 6.63 8.79
C ALA A 11 1.01 5.50 9.47
N VAL A 12 -0.32 5.61 9.54
CA VAL A 12 -1.16 4.47 9.96
C VAL A 12 -1.10 3.32 8.94
N MET A 13 -1.09 3.62 7.64
CA MET A 13 -0.93 2.60 6.59
C MET A 13 0.45 1.93 6.65
N GLU A 14 1.52 2.67 6.94
CA GLU A 14 2.86 2.10 7.12
C GLU A 14 2.88 1.06 8.23
N VAL A 15 2.27 1.35 9.39
CA VAL A 15 2.14 0.36 10.48
C VAL A 15 1.35 -0.87 10.02
N LEU A 16 0.27 -0.68 9.27
CA LEU A 16 -0.53 -1.81 8.76
C LEU A 16 0.23 -2.65 7.72
N TRP A 17 1.05 -2.04 6.87
CA TRP A 17 1.84 -2.74 5.87
C TRP A 17 3.05 -3.45 6.48
N ASP A 18 3.74 -2.80 7.42
CA ASP A 18 4.95 -3.34 8.04
C ASP A 18 4.64 -4.58 8.91
N GLU A 19 3.48 -4.59 9.57
CA GLU A 19 3.08 -5.71 10.44
C GLU A 19 2.47 -6.89 9.67
N GLY A 20 1.82 -6.63 8.54
CA GLY A 20 1.26 -7.69 7.68
C GLY A 20 0.12 -8.51 8.32
N GLU A 21 -0.36 -8.12 9.51
CA GLU A 21 -1.45 -8.78 10.25
C GLU A 21 -2.60 -7.81 10.54
N GLU A 22 -3.74 -8.35 10.96
CA GLU A 22 -4.89 -7.54 11.35
C GLU A 22 -4.64 -6.84 12.69
N LEU A 23 -4.77 -5.50 12.73
CA LEU A 23 -4.46 -4.72 13.93
C LEU A 23 -5.68 -3.98 14.46
N THR A 24 -5.82 -3.93 15.78
CA THR A 24 -6.79 -3.07 16.46
C THR A 24 -6.30 -1.62 16.49
N SER A 25 -7.20 -0.66 16.74
CA SER A 25 -6.81 0.75 16.89
C SER A 25 -5.77 0.97 18.00
N ALA A 26 -5.81 0.16 19.07
CA ALA A 26 -4.84 0.24 20.16
C ALA A 26 -3.47 -0.30 19.74
N GLU A 27 -3.42 -1.43 19.01
CA GLU A 27 -2.17 -1.99 18.49
C GLU A 27 -1.53 -1.04 17.47
N ILE A 28 -2.33 -0.39 16.60
CA ILE A 28 -1.82 0.64 15.68
C ILE A 28 -1.15 1.77 16.45
N ILE A 29 -1.77 2.27 17.53
CA ILE A 29 -1.15 3.31 18.38
C ILE A 29 0.15 2.80 19.00
N GLN A 30 0.16 1.58 19.54
CA GLN A 30 1.32 1.03 20.22
C GLN A 30 2.51 0.82 19.27
N LYS A 31 2.23 0.35 18.05
CA LYS A 31 3.24 0.05 17.04
C LYS A 31 3.68 1.28 16.24
N SER A 32 2.95 2.40 16.35
CA SER A 32 3.34 3.70 15.77
C SER A 32 4.51 4.34 16.53
N LYS A 33 5.73 4.24 16.00
CA LYS A 33 6.96 4.79 16.60
C LYS A 33 7.04 6.32 16.58
N GLU A 34 6.69 6.93 15.45
CA GLU A 34 6.66 8.39 15.27
C GLU A 34 5.29 8.79 14.70
N ARG A 35 4.52 9.55 15.49
CA ARG A 35 3.18 10.01 15.09
C ARG A 35 3.00 11.51 15.31
N GLU A 36 2.47 12.19 14.30
CA GLU A 36 2.07 13.61 14.37
C GLU A 36 0.67 13.81 14.97
N TRP A 37 0.00 12.74 15.41
CA TRP A 37 -1.38 12.78 15.93
C TRP A 37 -1.47 12.29 17.38
N LYS A 38 -2.48 12.80 18.10
CA LYS A 38 -2.85 12.34 19.43
C LYS A 38 -3.56 10.98 19.36
N ASP A 39 -3.38 10.16 20.38
CA ASP A 39 -4.01 8.83 20.50
C ASP A 39 -5.54 8.91 20.38
N SER A 40 -6.15 9.95 20.95
CA SER A 40 -7.59 10.21 20.86
C SER A 40 -8.10 10.43 19.42
N SER A 41 -7.22 10.79 18.49
CA SER A 41 -7.55 11.03 17.08
C SER A 41 -7.50 9.78 16.20
N ILE A 42 -7.02 8.63 16.71
CA ILE A 42 -6.85 7.41 15.88
C ILE A 42 -8.15 7.00 15.19
N HIS A 43 -9.28 7.11 15.89
CA HIS A 43 -10.58 6.71 15.34
C HIS A 43 -11.01 7.61 14.18
N LEU A 44 -10.63 8.89 14.19
CA LEU A 44 -10.90 9.80 13.06
C LEU A 44 -10.07 9.42 11.83
N ILE A 45 -8.79 9.07 12.05
CA ILE A 45 -7.88 8.65 10.98
C ILE A 45 -8.35 7.33 10.37
N ILE A 46 -8.64 6.32 11.18
CA ILE A 46 -9.15 5.03 10.72
C ILE A 46 -10.49 5.21 10.00
N ASN A 47 -11.42 6.00 10.54
CA ASN A 47 -12.69 6.27 9.85
C ASN A 47 -12.47 6.98 8.51
N SER A 48 -11.47 7.86 8.40
CA SER A 48 -11.09 8.46 7.13
C SER A 48 -10.57 7.41 6.15
N LEU A 49 -9.62 6.56 6.57
CA LEU A 49 -9.07 5.47 5.75
C LEU A 49 -10.16 4.50 5.27
N LEU A 50 -11.13 4.16 6.13
CA LEU A 50 -12.29 3.34 5.77
C LEU A 50 -13.17 4.02 4.71
N ARG A 51 -13.48 5.32 4.87
CA ARG A 51 -14.23 6.08 3.86
C ARG A 51 -13.51 6.13 2.51
N LYS A 52 -12.18 6.20 2.55
CA LYS A 52 -11.30 6.20 1.37
C LYS A 52 -11.12 4.80 0.77
N LYS A 53 -11.65 3.75 1.40
CA LYS A 53 -11.55 2.34 0.98
C LYS A 53 -10.11 1.83 0.83
N VAL A 54 -9.17 2.43 1.56
CA VAL A 54 -7.77 1.97 1.59
C VAL A 54 -7.51 0.96 2.72
N VAL A 55 -8.39 0.96 3.72
CA VAL A 55 -8.43 0.01 4.84
C VAL A 55 -9.81 -0.62 4.87
N THR A 56 -9.89 -1.87 5.33
CA THR A 56 -11.14 -2.56 5.65
C THR A 56 -11.11 -3.17 7.04
N VAL A 57 -12.28 -3.49 7.58
CA VAL A 57 -12.41 -4.25 8.83
C VAL A 57 -12.18 -5.73 8.49
N ALA A 58 -11.20 -6.36 9.15
CA ALA A 58 -10.91 -7.79 8.96
C ALA A 58 -11.71 -8.66 9.93
N GLY A 59 -11.90 -8.19 11.16
CA GLY A 59 -12.58 -8.96 12.18
C GLY A 59 -12.67 -8.23 13.52
N PHE A 60 -12.72 -9.04 14.58
CA PHE A 60 -12.88 -8.57 15.96
C PHE A 60 -11.98 -9.37 16.90
N LYS A 61 -11.14 -8.68 17.66
CA LYS A 61 -10.26 -9.26 18.68
C LYS A 61 -10.84 -9.02 20.07
N LYS A 62 -10.89 -10.06 20.91
CA LYS A 62 -11.37 -9.95 22.30
C LYS A 62 -10.36 -9.14 23.12
N THR A 63 -10.83 -8.09 23.76
CA THR A 63 -10.08 -7.30 24.74
C THR A 63 -10.63 -7.53 26.14
N THR A 64 -9.96 -6.99 27.17
CA THR A 64 -10.33 -7.15 28.58
C THR A 64 -11.78 -6.74 28.89
N LYS A 65 -12.36 -5.82 28.13
CA LYS A 65 -13.73 -5.31 28.37
C LYS A 65 -14.71 -5.57 27.22
N ASN A 66 -14.26 -5.61 25.95
CA ASN A 66 -15.13 -5.67 24.78
C ASN A 66 -14.43 -6.35 23.57
N TYR A 67 -15.11 -6.49 22.45
CA TYR A 67 -14.50 -6.85 21.17
C TYR A 67 -14.05 -5.60 20.40
N ALA A 68 -12.76 -5.49 20.09
CA ALA A 68 -12.21 -4.40 19.30
C ALA A 68 -12.15 -4.80 17.81
N ARG A 69 -12.51 -3.88 16.92
CA ARG A 69 -12.36 -4.07 15.47
C ARG A 69 -10.88 -4.16 15.11
N THR A 70 -10.56 -5.10 14.21
CA THR A 70 -9.26 -5.22 13.57
C THR A 70 -9.33 -4.68 12.14
N PHE A 71 -8.21 -4.15 11.66
CA PHE A 71 -8.11 -3.44 10.39
C PHE A 71 -6.95 -4.00 9.57
N VAL A 72 -7.15 -4.07 8.26
CA VAL A 72 -6.14 -4.50 7.28
C VAL A 72 -6.14 -3.57 6.07
N PRO A 73 -4.98 -3.37 5.41
CA PRO A 73 -4.92 -2.60 4.18
C PRO A 73 -5.58 -3.39 3.04
N VAL A 74 -6.24 -2.68 2.12
CA VAL A 74 -6.92 -3.31 0.97
C VAL A 74 -5.93 -3.65 -0.16
N GLU A 75 -4.89 -2.84 -0.31
CA GLU A 75 -3.82 -3.01 -1.29
C GLU A 75 -2.47 -3.09 -0.56
N THR A 76 -1.49 -3.77 -1.16
CA THR A 76 -0.08 -3.74 -0.69
C THR A 76 0.51 -2.33 -0.81
N ARG A 77 1.63 -2.08 -0.12
CA ARG A 77 2.33 -0.79 -0.16
C ARG A 77 2.70 -0.41 -1.59
N GLU A 78 3.24 -1.35 -2.36
CA GLU A 78 3.67 -1.17 -3.74
C GLU A 78 2.47 -0.86 -4.65
N GLN A 79 1.39 -1.64 -4.54
CA GLN A 79 0.16 -1.40 -5.32
C GLN A 79 -0.44 -0.03 -5.04
N PHE A 80 -0.46 0.38 -3.77
CA PHE A 80 -0.97 1.69 -3.39
C PHE A 80 -0.10 2.81 -4.00
N LEU A 81 1.22 2.75 -3.81
CA LEU A 81 2.17 3.76 -4.31
C LEU A 81 2.15 3.87 -5.83
N VAL A 82 2.23 2.73 -6.53
CA VAL A 82 2.14 2.70 -7.99
C VAL A 82 0.79 3.22 -8.44
N GLY A 83 -0.30 2.88 -7.76
CA GLY A 83 -1.64 3.39 -8.06
C GLY A 83 -1.81 4.90 -7.90
N GLN A 84 -0.98 5.57 -7.08
CA GLN A 84 -0.97 7.03 -7.00
C GLN A 84 -0.34 7.69 -8.23
N ILE A 85 0.54 6.97 -8.94
CA ILE A 85 1.30 7.46 -10.09
C ILE A 85 0.64 7.01 -11.40
N ILE A 86 0.28 5.73 -11.48
CA ILE A 86 -0.34 5.08 -12.63
C ILE A 86 -1.78 4.75 -12.25
N ASP A 87 -2.73 5.48 -12.83
CA ASP A 87 -4.16 5.19 -12.72
C ASP A 87 -4.77 4.92 -14.11
N ASP A 88 -6.09 4.69 -14.15
CA ASP A 88 -6.81 4.39 -15.38
C ASP A 88 -6.77 5.52 -16.42
N LYS A 89 -6.40 6.74 -16.00
CA LYS A 89 -6.27 7.91 -16.87
C LYS A 89 -4.86 8.09 -17.40
N THR A 90 -3.86 7.40 -16.84
CA THR A 90 -2.48 7.47 -17.29
C THR A 90 -2.35 6.89 -18.69
N THR A 91 -1.87 7.69 -19.64
CA THR A 91 -1.75 7.27 -21.04
C THR A 91 -0.64 6.24 -21.23
N THR A 92 -0.65 5.54 -22.36
CA THR A 92 0.45 4.62 -22.71
C THR A 92 1.79 5.33 -22.79
N GLU A 93 1.82 6.59 -23.24
CA GLU A 93 3.06 7.35 -23.36
C GLU A 93 3.60 7.76 -21.99
N ASP A 94 2.72 8.20 -21.07
CA ASP A 94 3.10 8.48 -19.68
C ASP A 94 3.66 7.24 -18.99
N LYS A 95 3.03 6.07 -19.21
CA LYS A 95 3.51 4.79 -18.67
C LYS A 95 4.92 4.47 -19.16
N LYS A 96 5.20 4.63 -20.47
CA LYS A 96 6.56 4.46 -21.01
C LYS A 96 7.55 5.42 -20.35
N GLY A 97 7.20 6.69 -20.22
CA GLY A 97 8.04 7.69 -19.57
C GLY A 97 8.37 7.31 -18.12
N ILE A 98 7.37 6.88 -17.36
CA ILE A 98 7.53 6.42 -15.97
C ILE A 98 8.46 5.20 -15.90
N TYR A 99 8.24 4.19 -16.73
CA TYR A 99 9.09 2.98 -16.74
C TYR A 99 10.54 3.30 -17.09
N SER A 100 10.76 4.11 -18.14
CA SER A 100 12.10 4.54 -18.53
C SER A 100 12.80 5.33 -17.43
N TYR A 101 12.09 6.19 -16.71
CA TYR A 101 12.66 6.96 -15.60
C TYR A 101 13.04 6.08 -14.41
N ILE A 102 12.20 5.10 -14.05
CA ILE A 102 12.48 4.17 -12.95
C ILE A 102 13.71 3.32 -13.28
N ILE A 103 13.74 2.71 -14.48
CA ILE A 103 14.86 1.87 -14.91
C ILE A 103 16.14 2.69 -15.05
N GLY A 104 16.06 3.90 -15.61
CA GLY A 104 17.23 4.76 -15.81
C GLY A 104 17.84 5.32 -14.51
N LYS A 105 17.14 5.23 -13.38
CA LYS A 105 17.70 5.55 -12.05
C LYS A 105 18.44 4.39 -11.41
N GLU A 106 18.19 3.16 -11.87
CA GLU A 106 18.87 2.00 -11.32
C GLU A 106 20.32 1.97 -11.78
N SER A 107 21.23 1.85 -10.82
CA SER A 107 22.68 1.81 -11.07
C SER A 107 23.30 0.48 -10.69
N ASP A 108 22.55 -0.39 -10.00
CA ASP A 108 22.98 -1.72 -9.63
C ASP A 108 22.76 -2.72 -10.78
N PRO A 109 23.84 -3.29 -11.36
CA PRO A 109 23.73 -4.29 -12.42
C PRO A 109 22.95 -5.54 -12.01
N GLU A 110 22.97 -5.94 -10.73
CA GLU A 110 22.22 -7.11 -10.26
C GLU A 110 20.71 -6.86 -10.32
N LEU A 111 20.28 -5.66 -9.91
CA LEU A 111 18.87 -5.26 -10.00
C LEU A 111 18.41 -5.09 -11.45
N ILE A 112 19.27 -4.58 -12.33
CA ILE A 112 18.97 -4.51 -13.78
C ILE A 112 18.73 -5.92 -14.34
N ASN A 113 19.63 -6.87 -14.06
CA ASN A 113 19.47 -8.27 -14.50
C ASN A 113 18.19 -8.91 -13.93
N TYR A 114 17.86 -8.61 -12.68
CA TYR A 114 16.62 -9.08 -12.06
C TYR A 114 15.38 -8.53 -12.79
N ILE A 115 15.37 -7.23 -13.13
CA ILE A 115 14.30 -6.60 -13.91
C ILE A 115 14.18 -7.24 -15.30
N GLU A 116 15.29 -7.47 -15.99
CA GLU A 116 15.30 -8.14 -17.29
C GLU A 116 14.65 -9.52 -17.23
N LYS A 117 15.02 -10.33 -16.23
CA LYS A 117 14.44 -11.66 -16.00
C LYS A 117 12.92 -11.58 -15.77
N LEU A 118 12.45 -10.64 -14.96
CA LEU A 118 11.01 -10.43 -14.74
C LEU A 118 10.27 -10.09 -16.03
N LEU A 119 10.86 -9.25 -16.89
CA LEU A 119 10.29 -8.89 -18.19
C LEU A 119 10.21 -10.09 -19.15
N GLU A 120 11.23 -10.94 -19.15
CA GLU A 120 11.23 -12.17 -19.95
C GLU A 120 10.14 -13.15 -19.51
N GLU A 121 10.02 -13.40 -18.21
CA GLU A 121 8.98 -14.26 -17.63
C GLU A 121 7.60 -13.73 -17.99
N ARG A 122 7.38 -12.43 -17.85
CA ARG A 122 6.10 -11.81 -18.21
C ARG A 122 5.75 -11.95 -19.69
N LYS A 123 6.73 -11.81 -20.59
CA LYS A 123 6.52 -12.04 -22.04
C LYS A 123 6.17 -13.50 -22.35
N LYS A 124 6.80 -14.46 -21.65
CA LYS A 124 6.49 -15.90 -21.80
C LYS A 124 5.05 -16.20 -21.38
N GLU A 125 4.60 -15.71 -20.22
CA GLU A 125 3.22 -15.86 -19.75
C GLU A 125 2.18 -15.33 -20.74
N LEU A 126 2.42 -14.14 -21.29
CA LEU A 126 1.51 -13.51 -22.24
C LEU A 126 1.45 -14.27 -23.58
N ARG A 127 2.58 -14.84 -24.03
CA ARG A 127 2.61 -15.70 -25.23
C ARG A 127 1.84 -17.01 -25.02
N ILE A 128 1.84 -17.56 -23.81
CA ILE A 128 1.10 -18.79 -23.47
C ILE A 128 -0.41 -18.52 -23.42
N LYS A 129 -0.84 -17.35 -22.90
CA LYS A 129 -2.26 -16.97 -22.82
C LYS A 129 -2.91 -16.60 -24.16
N SER A 130 -2.11 -16.31 -25.18
CA SER A 130 -2.59 -15.99 -26.54
C SER A 130 -2.65 -17.20 -27.49
N LYS A 131 -2.37 -18.41 -26.99
CA LYS A 131 -2.58 -19.69 -27.68
C LYS A 131 -3.79 -20.41 -27.10
#